data_AF-A0A3M4LF28-F1
#
_entry.id   AF-A0A3M4LF28-F1
#
_cell.length_a   1.000
_cell.length_b   1.000
_cell.length_c   1.000
_cell.angle_alpha   90.00
_cell.angle_beta   90.00
_cell.angle_gamma   90.00
#
_symmetry.space_group_name_H-M   'P 1'
#
loop_
_entity.id
_entity.type
_entity.pdbx_description
1 polymer ?
#
loop_
_entity_poly.entity_id
_entity_poly.type
_entity_poly.pdbx_seq_one_letter_code
_entity_poly.pdbx_strand_id
1 'polypeptide(L)'
;MTGNLIQQSDLTGLDNHMRVLQKLPEFTRSFKVNLDLVPAREYGSYRIPEIAALLSKASDHLSLGSKVLPALTALHRELEAFLEDIIPSTESISGSQDVTRHFIEQSKSRLGMFMETFDDHQRTLQTLTRGIYTILPRVIDFLNGNIYRHAHQYDLMERNGEQNAAMQNLTASISFAETGPALSPQARLRSARSYVVIAQRQYAEALCAATNMDAYITRVCDVLGLSFAHTLRMRKTDNPSRPYLETRLMLVSLKEVQRFTRWFNSLTANPV
;
A
#
# COMPACT_ATOMS: atom_id res chain seq x y z
N MET A 1 6.90 -6.25 23.99
CA MET A 1 5.77 -6.63 23.11
C MET A 1 6.01 -6.03 21.74
N THR A 2 6.68 -6.75 20.83
CA THR A 2 6.87 -6.32 19.44
C THR A 2 5.79 -6.97 18.61
N GLY A 3 4.72 -6.22 18.33
CA GLY A 3 3.69 -6.65 17.37
C GLY A 3 4.33 -6.92 16.02
N ASN A 4 3.72 -7.80 15.23
CA ASN A 4 4.30 -8.22 13.94
C ASN A 4 4.33 -7.12 12.87
N LEU A 5 3.95 -5.87 13.21
CA LEU A 5 3.93 -4.63 12.41
C LEU A 5 3.10 -4.65 11.12
N ILE A 6 2.74 -5.84 10.64
CA ILE A 6 1.93 -6.07 9.44
C ILE A 6 0.92 -7.19 9.66
N GLN A 7 -0.24 -7.09 9.03
CA GLN A 7 -1.34 -8.05 9.07
C GLN A 7 -1.81 -8.40 7.65
N GLN A 8 -2.63 -9.45 7.52
CA GLN A 8 -3.22 -9.85 6.24
C GLN A 8 -4.01 -8.72 5.58
N SER A 9 -4.75 -7.94 6.38
CA SER A 9 -5.52 -6.80 5.90
C SER A 9 -4.66 -5.73 5.23
N ASP A 10 -3.39 -5.58 5.62
CA ASP A 10 -2.48 -4.63 4.98
C ASP A 10 -2.10 -5.11 3.58
N LEU A 11 -1.80 -6.41 3.42
CA LEU A 11 -1.53 -7.01 2.10
C LEU A 11 -2.75 -6.88 1.18
N THR A 12 -3.93 -7.18 1.71
CA THR A 12 -5.21 -7.00 0.99
C THR A 12 -5.46 -5.53 0.66
N GLY A 13 -5.13 -4.60 1.56
CA GLY A 13 -5.27 -3.15 1.32
C GLY A 13 -4.39 -2.66 0.17
N LEU A 14 -3.15 -3.13 0.08
CA LEU A 14 -2.24 -2.82 -1.03
C LEU A 14 -2.73 -3.40 -2.36
N ASP A 15 -3.20 -4.66 -2.37
CA ASP A 15 -3.76 -5.28 -3.58
C ASP A 15 -5.06 -4.57 -4.03
N ASN A 16 -5.94 -4.25 -3.09
CA ASN A 16 -7.15 -3.48 -3.36
C ASN A 16 -6.81 -2.10 -3.94
N HIS A 17 -5.76 -1.44 -3.45
CA HIS A 17 -5.30 -0.17 -4.02
C HIS A 17 -4.92 -0.32 -5.50
N MET A 18 -4.23 -1.40 -5.88
CA MET A 18 -3.91 -1.67 -7.29
C MET A 18 -5.18 -1.83 -8.13
N ARG A 19 -6.17 -2.57 -7.63
CA ARG A 19 -7.48 -2.71 -8.30
C ARG A 19 -8.21 -1.37 -8.43
N VAL A 20 -8.09 -0.48 -7.43
CA VAL A 20 -8.64 0.88 -7.47
C VAL A 20 -7.98 1.70 -8.57
N LEU A 21 -6.65 1.71 -8.65
CA LEU A 21 -5.92 2.42 -9.71
C LEU A 21 -6.31 1.90 -11.10
N GLN A 22 -6.45 0.60 -11.26
CA GLN A 22 -6.90 -0.03 -12.50
C GLN A 22 -8.31 0.41 -12.92
N LYS A 23 -9.24 0.49 -11.97
CA LYS A 23 -10.64 0.89 -12.22
C LYS A 23 -10.86 2.40 -12.23
N LEU A 24 -9.85 3.20 -11.93
CA LEU A 24 -9.98 4.64 -11.76
C LEU A 24 -10.55 5.38 -12.99
N PRO A 25 -10.18 5.04 -14.24
CA PRO A 25 -10.76 5.67 -15.43
C PRO A 25 -12.27 5.40 -15.57
N GLU A 26 -12.70 4.17 -15.27
CA GLU A 26 -14.11 3.80 -15.31
C GLU A 26 -14.87 4.47 -14.17
N PHE A 27 -14.34 4.40 -12.95
CA PHE A 27 -14.92 5.03 -11.76
C PHE A 27 -15.20 6.52 -11.96
N THR A 28 -14.23 7.25 -12.52
CA THR A 28 -14.36 8.69 -12.78
C THR A 28 -15.32 9.00 -13.94
N ARG A 29 -15.40 8.12 -14.96
CA ARG A 29 -16.38 8.23 -16.04
C ARG A 29 -17.80 7.99 -15.52
N SER A 30 -18.02 6.91 -14.79
CA SER A 30 -19.32 6.59 -14.19
C SER A 30 -19.80 7.69 -13.26
N PHE A 31 -18.90 8.32 -12.50
CA PHE A 31 -19.23 9.50 -11.70
C PHE A 31 -19.78 10.66 -12.56
N LYS A 32 -19.07 11.03 -13.63
CA LYS A 32 -19.49 12.12 -14.53
C LYS A 32 -20.83 11.83 -15.21
N VAL A 33 -21.05 10.58 -15.63
CA VAL A 33 -22.33 10.11 -16.20
C VAL A 33 -23.45 10.17 -15.17
N ASN A 34 -23.23 9.69 -13.95
CA ASN A 34 -24.23 9.71 -12.88
C ASN A 34 -24.62 11.11 -12.42
N LEU A 35 -23.69 12.06 -12.50
CA LEU A 35 -23.96 13.47 -12.23
C LEU A 35 -24.53 14.21 -13.45
N ASP A 36 -24.73 13.52 -14.58
CA ASP A 36 -25.23 14.08 -15.85
C ASP A 36 -24.40 15.25 -16.38
N LEU A 37 -23.08 15.16 -16.19
CA LEU A 37 -22.11 16.15 -16.65
C LEU A 37 -21.56 15.86 -18.05
N VAL A 38 -22.08 14.82 -18.71
CA VAL A 38 -21.67 14.38 -20.05
C VAL A 38 -22.94 14.27 -20.88
N PRO A 39 -22.94 14.66 -22.17
CA PRO A 39 -24.08 14.38 -23.04
C PRO A 39 -24.29 12.87 -23.19
N ALA A 40 -25.54 12.38 -23.20
CA ALA A 40 -25.85 10.95 -23.28
C ALA A 40 -25.17 10.21 -24.45
N ARG A 41 -25.01 10.90 -25.59
CA ARG A 41 -24.32 10.39 -26.79
C ARG A 41 -22.82 10.08 -26.57
N GLU A 42 -22.22 10.60 -25.51
CA GLU A 42 -20.79 10.49 -25.19
C GLU A 42 -20.51 9.57 -23.99
N TYR A 43 -21.53 8.99 -23.34
CA TYR A 43 -21.36 8.15 -22.13
C TYR A 43 -20.35 7.01 -22.27
N GLY A 44 -20.22 6.41 -23.46
CA GLY A 44 -19.29 5.29 -23.71
C GLY A 44 -17.88 5.69 -24.16
N SER A 45 -17.70 6.92 -24.66
CA SER A 45 -16.45 7.37 -25.30
C SER A 45 -15.82 8.59 -24.61
N TYR A 46 -16.47 9.14 -23.60
CA TYR A 46 -16.01 10.34 -22.92
C TYR A 46 -14.65 10.13 -22.25
N ARG A 47 -13.70 10.96 -22.68
CA ARG A 47 -12.41 11.16 -22.04
C ARG A 47 -12.54 12.31 -21.05
N ILE A 48 -11.86 12.22 -19.91
CA ILE A 48 -11.88 13.25 -18.87
C ILE A 48 -10.56 14.02 -18.92
N PRO A 49 -10.43 15.01 -19.82
CA PRO A 49 -9.17 15.74 -20.02
C PRO A 49 -8.68 16.41 -18.73
N GLU A 50 -9.58 16.82 -17.84
CA GLU A 50 -9.25 17.51 -16.58
C GLU A 50 -8.38 16.66 -15.65
N ILE A 51 -8.47 15.32 -15.76
CA ILE A 51 -7.69 14.38 -14.95
C ILE A 51 -6.88 13.40 -15.79
N ALA A 52 -6.71 13.63 -17.10
CA ALA A 52 -5.99 12.71 -17.98
C ALA A 52 -4.55 12.46 -17.52
N ALA A 53 -3.84 13.51 -17.10
CA ALA A 53 -2.50 13.38 -16.52
C ALA A 53 -2.50 12.57 -15.21
N LEU A 54 -3.54 12.73 -14.39
CA LEU A 54 -3.70 11.99 -13.14
C LEU A 54 -3.96 10.50 -13.39
N LEU A 55 -4.78 10.18 -14.39
CA LEU A 55 -5.06 8.80 -14.81
C LEU A 55 -3.82 8.15 -15.43
N SER A 56 -3.03 8.88 -16.21
CA SER A 56 -1.72 8.40 -16.70
C SER A 56 -0.80 8.07 -15.53
N LYS A 57 -0.67 8.98 -14.56
CA LYS A 57 0.13 8.75 -13.36
C LYS A 57 -0.38 7.52 -12.57
N ALA A 58 -1.69 7.34 -12.45
CA ALA A 58 -2.27 6.16 -11.81
C ALA A 58 -1.86 4.85 -12.52
N SER A 59 -1.81 4.85 -13.85
CA SER A 59 -1.34 3.71 -14.65
C SER A 59 0.15 3.41 -14.40
N ASP A 60 0.99 4.44 -14.35
CA ASP A 60 2.43 4.26 -14.05
C ASP A 60 2.64 3.67 -12.65
N HIS A 61 1.89 4.18 -11.66
CA HIS A 61 1.90 3.66 -10.30
C HIS A 61 1.38 2.23 -10.19
N LEU A 62 0.37 1.85 -10.98
CA LEU A 62 -0.13 0.47 -11.05
C LEU A 62 0.94 -0.49 -11.59
N SER A 63 1.64 -0.09 -12.65
CA SER A 63 2.74 -0.87 -13.25
C SER A 63 3.89 -1.09 -12.25
N LEU A 64 4.20 -0.07 -11.45
CA LEU A 64 5.20 -0.18 -10.39
C LEU A 64 4.70 -1.08 -9.26
N GLY A 65 3.49 -0.82 -8.75
CA GLY A 65 2.98 -1.45 -7.53
C GLY A 65 2.67 -2.93 -7.67
N SER A 66 2.21 -3.35 -8.85
CA SER A 66 1.95 -4.76 -9.16
C SER A 66 3.17 -5.67 -9.03
N LYS A 67 4.39 -5.12 -9.07
CA LYS A 67 5.65 -5.88 -8.97
C LYS A 67 6.21 -5.94 -7.55
N VAL A 68 5.86 -4.99 -6.68
CA VAL A 68 6.51 -4.84 -5.36
C VAL A 68 6.17 -5.98 -4.42
N LEU A 69 4.88 -6.32 -4.26
CA LEU A 69 4.48 -7.37 -3.32
C LEU A 69 5.00 -8.77 -3.72
N PRO A 70 4.93 -9.19 -5.00
CA PRO A 70 5.56 -10.43 -5.45
C PRO A 70 7.08 -10.46 -5.20
N ALA A 71 7.78 -9.36 -5.50
CA ALA A 71 9.23 -9.30 -5.33
C ALA A 71 9.63 -9.36 -3.85
N LEU A 72 8.91 -8.65 -2.97
CA LEU A 72 9.10 -8.75 -1.52
C LEU A 72 8.79 -10.16 -1.00
N THR A 73 7.79 -10.84 -1.55
CA THR A 73 7.48 -12.23 -1.19
C THR A 73 8.60 -13.18 -1.57
N ALA A 74 9.16 -13.04 -2.78
CA ALA A 74 10.31 -13.82 -3.21
C ALA A 74 11.52 -13.56 -2.30
N LEU A 75 11.81 -12.29 -1.99
CA LEU A 75 12.92 -11.89 -1.13
C LEU A 75 12.81 -12.47 0.28
N HIS A 76 11.61 -12.50 0.88
CA HIS A 76 11.39 -13.12 2.18
C HIS A 76 11.57 -14.66 2.14
N ARG A 77 11.19 -15.33 1.05
CA ARG A 77 11.45 -16.78 0.89
C ARG A 77 12.94 -17.08 0.76
N GLU A 78 13.67 -16.29 -0.02
CA GLU A 78 15.13 -16.42 -0.14
C GLU A 78 15.84 -16.13 1.19
N LEU A 79 15.36 -15.12 1.92
CA LEU A 79 15.86 -14.81 3.25
C LEU A 79 15.57 -15.94 4.24
N GLU A 80 14.39 -16.55 4.20
CA GLU A 80 14.05 -17.70 5.04
C GLU A 80 15.00 -18.87 4.80
N ALA A 81 15.21 -19.26 3.54
CA ALA A 81 16.15 -20.33 3.18
C ALA A 81 17.58 -20.02 3.66
N PHE A 82 18.03 -18.78 3.52
CA PHE A 82 19.32 -18.36 4.07
C PHE A 82 19.38 -18.46 5.61
N LEU A 83 18.30 -18.09 6.30
CA LEU A 83 18.22 -18.16 7.75
C LEU A 83 18.22 -19.61 8.27
N GLU A 84 17.61 -20.53 7.54
CA GLU A 84 17.63 -21.97 7.83
C GLU A 84 19.05 -22.55 7.77
N ASP A 85 19.92 -22.01 6.92
CA ASP A 85 21.33 -22.43 6.81
C ASP A 85 22.24 -21.75 7.85
N ILE A 86 22.12 -20.43 8.00
CA ILE A 86 23.07 -19.64 8.80
C ILE A 86 22.81 -19.74 10.31
N ILE A 87 21.57 -19.92 10.75
CA ILE A 87 21.24 -20.01 12.18
C ILE A 87 21.90 -21.25 12.81
N PRO A 88 21.73 -22.48 12.29
CA PRO A 88 22.42 -23.66 12.83
C PRO A 88 23.94 -23.52 12.82
N SER A 89 24.50 -22.92 11.75
CA SER A 89 25.93 -22.63 11.66
C SER A 89 26.39 -21.69 12.78
N THR A 90 25.62 -20.63 13.05
CA THR A 90 25.89 -19.65 14.11
C THR A 90 25.73 -20.26 15.52
N GLU A 91 24.76 -21.16 15.71
CA GLU A 91 24.56 -21.91 16.95
C GLU A 91 25.73 -22.86 17.24
N SER A 92 26.18 -23.59 16.23
CA SER A 92 27.35 -24.48 16.33
C SER A 92 28.61 -23.71 16.74
N ILE A 93 28.89 -22.59 16.06
CA ILE A 93 30.04 -21.71 16.35
C ILE A 93 29.93 -21.11 17.76
N SER A 94 28.72 -20.76 18.20
CA SER A 94 28.48 -20.24 19.55
C SER A 94 28.79 -21.28 20.64
N GLY A 95 28.68 -22.57 20.33
CA GLY A 95 29.02 -23.68 21.22
C GLY A 95 30.49 -24.11 21.15
N SER A 96 31.11 -24.09 19.98
CA SER A 96 32.49 -24.56 19.75
C SER A 96 33.57 -23.49 19.89
N GLN A 97 33.21 -22.20 19.89
CA GLN A 97 34.14 -21.07 19.89
C GLN A 97 35.13 -21.07 18.70
N ASP A 98 34.69 -21.53 17.53
CA ASP A 98 35.50 -21.51 16.30
C ASP A 98 34.89 -20.59 15.23
N VAL A 99 35.13 -19.28 15.38
CA VAL A 99 34.65 -18.28 14.41
C VAL A 99 35.68 -18.16 13.28
N THR A 100 35.39 -18.80 12.14
CA THR A 100 36.31 -18.78 10.99
C THR A 100 36.17 -17.50 10.16
N ARG A 101 37.26 -17.10 9.50
CA ARG A 101 37.23 -15.96 8.55
C ARG A 101 36.26 -16.21 7.40
N HIS A 102 36.15 -17.45 6.93
CA HIS A 102 35.23 -17.81 5.86
C HIS A 102 33.77 -17.55 6.26
N PHE A 103 33.36 -17.97 7.46
CA PHE A 103 32.03 -17.69 8.00
C PHE A 103 31.73 -16.19 8.06
N ILE A 104 32.69 -15.39 8.56
CA ILE A 104 32.52 -13.92 8.65
C ILE A 104 32.33 -13.30 7.26
N GLU A 105 33.14 -13.66 6.27
CA GLU A 105 33.05 -13.12 4.91
C GLU A 105 31.75 -13.53 4.21
N GLN A 106 31.37 -14.81 4.29
CA GLN A 106 30.14 -15.32 3.69
C GLN A 106 28.90 -14.66 4.31
N SER A 107 28.85 -14.57 5.64
CA SER A 107 27.74 -13.94 6.37
C SER A 107 27.62 -12.46 6.02
N LYS A 108 28.75 -11.73 6.03
CA LYS A 108 28.79 -10.31 5.65
C LYS A 108 28.27 -10.10 4.23
N SER A 109 28.75 -10.90 3.27
CA SER A 109 28.36 -10.77 1.87
C SER A 109 26.86 -11.01 1.66
N ARG A 110 26.33 -12.12 2.17
CA ARG A 110 24.90 -12.47 2.04
C ARG A 110 24.00 -11.46 2.75
N LEU A 111 24.32 -11.08 3.99
CA LEU A 111 23.54 -10.08 4.73
C LEU A 111 23.56 -8.71 4.03
N GLY A 112 24.71 -8.31 3.48
CA GLY A 112 24.84 -7.07 2.71
C GLY A 112 23.93 -7.06 1.47
N MET A 113 23.92 -8.14 0.70
CA MET A 113 23.01 -8.27 -0.47
C MET A 113 21.54 -8.18 -0.06
N PHE A 114 21.13 -8.84 1.02
CA PHE A 114 19.75 -8.72 1.50
C PHE A 114 19.41 -7.29 1.91
N MET A 115 20.28 -6.61 2.66
CA MET A 115 20.05 -5.22 3.07
C MET A 115 19.89 -4.29 1.86
N GLU A 116 20.78 -4.38 0.87
CA GLU A 116 20.69 -3.58 -0.35
C GLU A 116 19.39 -3.86 -1.12
N THR A 117 19.01 -5.14 -1.25
CA THR A 117 17.79 -5.53 -1.96
C THR A 117 16.54 -5.07 -1.23
N PHE A 118 16.47 -5.20 0.09
CA PHE A 118 15.35 -4.70 0.88
C PHE A 118 15.22 -3.18 0.81
N ASP A 119 16.34 -2.46 0.89
CA ASP A 119 16.36 -0.99 0.78
C ASP A 119 15.84 -0.52 -0.59
N ASP A 120 16.22 -1.19 -1.70
CA ASP A 120 15.71 -0.88 -3.04
C ASP A 120 14.18 -1.07 -3.15
N HIS A 121 13.67 -2.19 -2.62
CA HIS A 121 12.22 -2.43 -2.58
C HIS A 121 11.50 -1.45 -1.65
N GLN A 122 12.13 -1.05 -0.54
CA GLN A 122 11.57 -0.04 0.36
C GLN A 122 11.42 1.31 -0.33
N ARG A 123 12.43 1.78 -1.07
CA ARG A 123 12.33 3.03 -1.86
C ARG A 123 11.20 2.97 -2.88
N THR A 124 10.99 1.79 -3.49
CA THR A 124 9.88 1.57 -4.40
C THR A 124 8.53 1.66 -3.67
N LEU A 125 8.40 1.05 -2.49
CA LEU A 125 7.22 1.15 -1.64
C LEU A 125 6.94 2.59 -1.18
N GLN A 126 7.97 3.35 -0.84
CA GLN A 126 7.84 4.77 -0.49
C GLN A 126 7.35 5.59 -1.69
N THR A 127 7.78 5.25 -2.91
CA THR A 127 7.25 5.86 -4.14
C THR A 127 5.77 5.55 -4.33
N LEU A 128 5.33 4.31 -4.08
CA LEU A 128 3.90 3.95 -4.08
C LEU A 128 3.11 4.71 -3.03
N THR A 129 3.65 4.82 -1.82
CA THR A 129 3.05 5.56 -0.71
C THR A 129 2.82 7.02 -1.10
N ARG A 130 3.82 7.68 -1.69
CA ARG A 130 3.67 9.03 -2.27
C ARG A 130 2.63 9.10 -3.38
N GLY A 131 2.50 8.04 -4.18
CA GLY A 131 1.42 7.85 -5.15
C GLY A 131 0.04 7.90 -4.51
N ILE A 132 -0.18 7.11 -3.45
CA ILE A 132 -1.43 7.08 -2.68
C ILE A 132 -1.78 8.48 -2.18
N TYR A 133 -0.80 9.21 -1.62
CA TYR A 133 -0.97 10.59 -1.15
C TYR A 133 -1.27 11.62 -2.25
N THR A 134 -1.00 11.32 -3.52
CA THR A 134 -1.13 12.31 -4.60
C THR A 134 -2.22 11.99 -5.61
N ILE A 135 -2.60 10.72 -5.78
CA ILE A 135 -3.59 10.30 -6.77
C ILE A 135 -5.00 10.40 -6.21
N LEU A 136 -5.32 9.62 -5.17
CA LEU A 136 -6.69 9.53 -4.65
C LEU A 136 -7.21 10.85 -4.07
N PRO A 137 -6.41 11.65 -3.32
CA PRO A 137 -6.86 12.98 -2.88
C PRO A 137 -7.22 13.90 -4.04
N ARG A 138 -6.48 13.87 -5.15
CA ARG A 138 -6.79 14.69 -6.34
C ARG A 138 -8.02 14.21 -7.10
N VAL A 139 -8.27 12.90 -7.09
CA VAL A 139 -9.55 12.36 -7.56
C VAL A 139 -10.68 12.87 -6.68
N ILE A 140 -10.54 12.80 -5.35
CA ILE A 140 -11.55 13.31 -4.40
C ILE A 140 -11.82 14.81 -4.62
N ASP A 141 -10.78 15.63 -4.79
CA ASP A 141 -10.90 17.06 -5.13
C ASP A 141 -11.71 17.26 -6.42
N PHE A 142 -11.39 16.48 -7.46
CA PHE A 142 -12.14 16.50 -8.72
C PHE A 142 -13.61 16.13 -8.52
N LEU A 143 -13.93 15.08 -7.75
CA LEU A 143 -15.30 14.67 -7.46
C LEU A 143 -16.05 15.80 -6.73
N ASN A 144 -15.47 16.32 -5.64
CA ASN A 144 -16.06 17.38 -4.84
C ASN A 144 -16.27 18.67 -5.64
N GLY A 145 -15.31 19.04 -6.50
CA GLY A 145 -15.46 20.21 -7.36
C GLY A 145 -16.61 20.10 -8.35
N ASN A 146 -16.86 18.90 -8.91
CA ASN A 146 -17.99 18.66 -9.79
C ASN A 146 -19.33 18.59 -9.02
N ILE A 147 -19.34 17.96 -7.84
CA ILE A 147 -20.51 17.94 -6.94
C ILE A 147 -20.92 19.37 -6.57
N TYR A 148 -19.96 20.22 -6.20
CA TYR A 148 -20.20 21.62 -5.87
C TYR A 148 -20.79 22.40 -7.04
N ARG A 149 -20.21 22.27 -8.25
CA ARG A 149 -20.73 22.93 -9.45
C ARG A 149 -22.16 22.48 -9.78
N HIS A 150 -22.45 21.18 -9.70
CA HIS A 150 -23.79 20.64 -9.90
C HIS A 150 -24.78 21.20 -8.87
N ALA A 151 -24.42 21.18 -7.58
CA ALA A 151 -25.27 21.73 -6.53
C ALA A 151 -25.58 23.21 -6.76
N HIS A 152 -24.60 24.00 -7.20
CA HIS A 152 -24.79 25.41 -7.51
C HIS A 152 -25.69 25.63 -8.73
N GLN A 153 -25.48 24.85 -9.80
CA GLN A 153 -26.26 24.97 -11.04
C GLN A 153 -27.76 24.70 -10.82
N TYR A 154 -28.10 23.81 -9.89
CA TYR A 154 -29.47 23.41 -9.59
C TYR A 154 -30.02 24.02 -8.29
N ASP A 155 -29.34 25.02 -7.69
CA ASP A 155 -29.69 25.66 -6.40
C ASP A 155 -29.96 24.65 -5.26
N LEU A 156 -29.18 23.56 -5.22
CA LEU A 156 -29.24 22.49 -4.23
C LEU A 156 -28.26 22.69 -3.07
N MET A 157 -27.64 23.86 -2.98
CA MET A 157 -26.83 24.24 -1.82
C MET A 157 -27.75 24.26 -0.60
N GLU A 158 -27.43 23.47 0.43
CA GLU A 158 -28.27 23.32 1.63
C GLU A 158 -28.57 24.70 2.24
N ARG A 159 -29.76 25.24 1.96
CA ARG A 159 -30.23 26.52 2.51
C ARG A 159 -30.88 26.39 3.88
N ASN A 160 -31.29 25.18 4.30
CA ASN A 160 -31.66 24.78 5.67
C ASN A 160 -32.15 23.31 5.65
N GLY A 161 -31.83 22.53 6.69
CA GLY A 161 -32.12 21.08 6.77
C GLY A 161 -33.61 20.69 6.70
N GLU A 162 -34.52 21.62 7.00
CA GLU A 162 -35.97 21.36 7.08
C GLU A 162 -36.68 21.37 5.71
N GLN A 163 -36.17 22.14 4.73
CA GLN A 163 -36.74 22.16 3.37
C GLN A 163 -36.53 20.84 2.60
N ASN A 164 -35.53 20.05 3.01
CA ASN A 164 -35.18 18.78 2.37
C ASN A 164 -36.23 17.68 2.57
N ALA A 165 -36.98 17.66 3.68
CA ALA A 165 -37.99 16.63 3.92
C ALA A 165 -39.26 16.87 3.08
N ALA A 166 -39.69 18.13 2.96
CA ALA A 166 -40.85 18.51 2.15
C ALA A 166 -40.60 18.35 0.64
N MET A 167 -39.40 18.70 0.16
CA MET A 167 -39.06 18.58 -1.27
C MET A 167 -38.83 17.13 -1.72
N GLN A 168 -38.42 16.24 -0.80
CA GLN A 168 -38.30 14.80 -1.04
C GLN A 168 -39.65 14.12 -1.31
N ASN A 169 -40.71 14.58 -0.63
CA ASN A 169 -42.05 14.03 -0.83
C ASN A 169 -42.73 14.61 -2.09
N LEU A 170 -42.34 15.80 -2.55
CA LEU A 170 -42.87 16.46 -3.74
C LEU A 170 -42.20 16.04 -5.05
N THR A 171 -40.96 15.53 -5.01
CA THR A 171 -40.24 15.04 -6.21
C THR A 171 -40.45 13.56 -6.48
N ALA A 172 -41.11 12.83 -5.58
CA ALA A 172 -41.58 11.47 -5.82
C ALA A 172 -42.68 11.37 -6.90
N SER A 173 -43.22 12.50 -7.37
CA SER A 173 -44.38 12.57 -8.26
C SER A 173 -44.17 13.39 -9.54
N ILE A 174 -42.94 13.73 -9.93
CA ILE A 174 -42.71 14.46 -11.19
C ILE A 174 -42.52 13.48 -12.35
N SER A 175 -43.33 13.69 -13.38
CA SER A 175 -43.58 12.81 -14.52
C SER A 175 -42.42 12.63 -15.49
N PHE A 176 -42.37 11.40 -16.00
CA PHE A 176 -41.60 10.81 -17.08
C PHE A 176 -41.33 11.70 -18.31
N ALA A 177 -40.07 11.63 -18.80
CA ALA A 177 -39.69 11.98 -20.17
C ALA A 177 -38.93 10.80 -20.82
N GLU A 178 -38.97 10.73 -22.15
CA GLU A 178 -38.96 9.54 -23.03
C GLU A 178 -37.71 8.62 -23.06
N THR A 179 -36.76 8.65 -22.11
CA THR A 179 -35.56 7.77 -22.14
C THR A 179 -35.17 7.10 -20.81
N GLY A 180 -36.18 6.69 -20.03
CA GLY A 180 -35.99 6.04 -18.71
C GLY A 180 -36.02 7.05 -17.56
N PRO A 181 -36.11 6.63 -16.29
CA PRO A 181 -36.26 7.55 -15.17
C PRO A 181 -34.99 8.37 -15.00
N ALA A 182 -34.97 9.58 -15.56
CA ALA A 182 -33.93 10.55 -15.31
C ALA A 182 -33.97 10.90 -13.80
N LEU A 183 -32.99 10.40 -13.05
CA LEU A 183 -32.84 10.71 -11.63
C LEU A 183 -32.93 12.23 -11.42
N SER A 184 -33.67 12.67 -10.40
CA SER A 184 -33.74 14.09 -10.07
C SER A 184 -32.34 14.66 -9.79
N PRO A 185 -32.10 15.96 -10.01
CA PRO A 185 -30.82 16.60 -9.68
C PRO A 185 -30.36 16.31 -8.24
N GLN A 186 -31.30 16.22 -7.29
CA GLN A 186 -31.07 15.83 -5.90
C GLN A 186 -30.61 14.37 -5.76
N ALA A 187 -31.27 13.44 -6.45
CA ALA A 187 -30.93 12.01 -6.41
C ALA A 187 -29.54 11.77 -7.03
N ARG A 188 -29.20 12.45 -8.12
CA ARG A 188 -27.86 12.44 -8.73
C ARG A 188 -26.80 12.97 -7.78
N LEU A 189 -27.09 14.09 -7.09
CA LEU A 189 -26.19 14.66 -6.09
C LEU A 189 -25.93 13.69 -4.92
N ARG A 190 -26.97 13.02 -4.39
CA ARG A 190 -26.84 12.00 -3.34
C ARG A 190 -25.99 10.82 -3.80
N SER A 191 -26.26 10.31 -5.00
CA SER A 191 -25.47 9.23 -5.61
C SER A 191 -24.01 9.64 -5.76
N ALA A 192 -23.73 10.85 -6.25
CA ALA A 192 -22.38 11.37 -6.42
C ALA A 192 -21.61 11.51 -5.11
N ARG A 193 -22.26 11.88 -4.00
CA ARG A 193 -21.63 11.91 -2.66
C ARG A 193 -21.12 10.51 -2.24
N SER A 194 -21.78 9.42 -2.66
CA SER A 194 -21.31 8.06 -2.35
C SER A 194 -19.96 7.72 -3.00
N TYR A 195 -19.67 8.27 -4.19
CA TYR A 195 -18.36 8.10 -4.84
C TYR A 195 -17.23 8.69 -4.00
N VAL A 196 -17.46 9.85 -3.38
CA VAL A 196 -16.47 10.50 -2.49
C VAL A 196 -16.21 9.63 -1.27
N VAL A 197 -17.26 9.10 -0.64
CA VAL A 197 -17.13 8.20 0.52
C VAL A 197 -16.33 6.94 0.17
N ILE A 198 -16.61 6.32 -0.97
CA ILE A 198 -15.87 5.15 -1.46
C ILE A 198 -14.40 5.53 -1.69
N ALA A 199 -14.11 6.62 -2.39
CA ALA A 199 -12.74 7.05 -2.66
C ALA A 199 -11.96 7.39 -1.38
N GLN A 200 -12.60 8.05 -0.39
CA GLN A 200 -12.00 8.35 0.91
C GLN A 200 -11.67 7.08 1.69
N ARG A 201 -12.58 6.11 1.70
CA ARG A 201 -12.35 4.81 2.34
C ARG A 201 -11.16 4.09 1.70
N GLN A 202 -11.13 4.01 0.38
CA GLN A 202 -10.03 3.37 -0.36
C GLN A 202 -8.70 4.09 -0.12
N TYR A 203 -8.71 5.42 0.01
CA TYR A 203 -7.52 6.19 0.38
C TYR A 203 -7.01 5.85 1.77
N ALA A 204 -7.89 5.84 2.78
CA ALA A 204 -7.52 5.54 4.16
C ALA A 204 -6.99 4.10 4.32
N GLU A 205 -7.67 3.13 3.71
CA GLU A 205 -7.25 1.72 3.73
C GLU A 205 -5.88 1.53 3.05
N ALA A 206 -5.70 2.06 1.84
CA ALA A 206 -4.43 1.96 1.12
C ALA A 206 -3.29 2.66 1.86
N LEU A 207 -3.56 3.82 2.46
CA LEU A 207 -2.55 4.57 3.17
C LEU A 207 -2.07 3.82 4.42
N CYS A 208 -3.00 3.35 5.25
CA CYS A 208 -2.69 2.58 6.45
C CYS A 208 -1.84 1.35 6.10
N ALA A 209 -2.27 0.60 5.09
CA ALA A 209 -1.57 -0.58 4.60
C ALA A 209 -0.14 -0.28 4.13
N ALA A 210 0.04 0.78 3.34
CA ALA A 210 1.35 1.19 2.85
C ALA A 210 2.28 1.64 3.98
N THR A 211 1.78 2.40 4.96
CA THR A 211 2.57 2.83 6.12
C THR A 211 2.97 1.66 7.02
N ASN A 212 2.08 0.68 7.23
CA ASN A 212 2.39 -0.51 8.02
C ASN A 212 3.44 -1.37 7.32
N MET A 213 3.31 -1.55 6.00
CA MET A 213 4.31 -2.26 5.20
C MET A 213 5.68 -1.57 5.23
N ASP A 214 5.74 -0.24 5.12
CA ASP A 214 7.01 0.50 5.18
C ASP A 214 7.66 0.40 6.58
N ALA A 215 6.86 0.51 7.65
CA ALA A 215 7.35 0.31 9.01
C ALA A 215 7.86 -1.12 9.24
N TYR A 216 7.16 -2.12 8.71
CA TYR A 216 7.57 -3.52 8.76
C TYR A 216 8.92 -3.74 8.03
N ILE A 217 9.05 -3.26 6.79
CA ILE A 217 10.29 -3.40 6.02
C ILE A 217 11.45 -2.66 6.68
N THR A 218 11.22 -1.43 7.18
CA THR A 218 12.22 -0.68 7.97
C THR A 218 12.73 -1.52 9.13
N ARG A 219 11.82 -2.18 9.86
CA ARG A 219 12.20 -3.00 11.00
C ARG A 219 13.02 -4.23 10.60
N VAL A 220 12.68 -4.88 9.49
CA VAL A 220 13.47 -5.99 8.94
C VAL A 220 14.88 -5.50 8.56
N CYS A 221 14.98 -4.37 7.87
CA CYS A 221 16.25 -3.73 7.52
C CYS A 221 17.10 -3.41 8.74
N ASP A 222 16.51 -2.86 9.80
CA ASP A 222 17.23 -2.52 11.04
C ASP A 222 17.87 -3.76 11.68
N VAL A 223 17.11 -4.85 11.80
CA VAL A 223 17.59 -6.08 12.44
C VAL A 223 18.59 -6.82 11.54
N LEU A 224 18.42 -6.78 10.22
CA LEU A 224 19.44 -7.24 9.27
C LEU A 224 20.71 -6.40 9.39
N GLY A 225 20.59 -5.07 9.53
CA GLY A 225 21.70 -4.14 9.74
C GLY A 225 22.47 -4.41 11.02
N LEU A 226 21.79 -4.75 12.12
CA LEU A 226 22.43 -5.22 13.35
C LEU A 226 23.22 -6.51 13.10
N SER A 227 22.60 -7.50 12.45
CA SER A 227 23.25 -8.77 12.11
C SER A 227 24.51 -8.55 11.27
N PHE A 228 24.43 -7.68 10.25
CA PHE A 228 25.57 -7.29 9.43
C PHE A 228 26.66 -6.57 10.23
N ALA A 229 26.29 -5.62 11.09
CA ALA A 229 27.25 -4.89 11.93
C ALA A 229 28.03 -5.83 12.86
N HIS A 230 27.39 -6.87 13.39
CA HIS A 230 28.07 -7.89 14.18
C HIS A 230 29.17 -8.60 13.37
N THR A 231 28.93 -8.94 12.09
CA THR A 231 29.98 -9.53 11.22
C THR A 231 31.20 -8.63 11.06
N LEU A 232 31.00 -7.31 11.00
CA LEU A 232 32.10 -6.34 10.92
C LEU A 232 32.90 -6.29 12.23
N ARG A 233 32.21 -6.36 13.36
CA ARG A 233 32.82 -6.31 14.70
C ARG A 233 33.60 -7.58 15.04
N MET A 234 33.17 -8.74 14.53
CA MET A 234 33.90 -10.02 14.66
C MET A 234 35.33 -9.94 14.09
N ARG A 235 35.60 -9.07 13.10
CA ARG A 235 36.96 -8.91 12.53
C ARG A 235 37.92 -8.13 13.42
N LYS A 236 37.41 -7.37 14.39
CA LYS A 236 38.26 -6.51 15.21
C LYS A 236 38.94 -7.37 16.27
N THR A 237 40.25 -7.54 16.14
CA THR A 237 41.07 -8.44 16.98
C THR A 237 41.53 -7.81 18.31
N ASP A 238 41.07 -6.61 18.66
CA ASP A 238 41.50 -5.90 19.87
C ASP A 238 41.18 -6.65 21.17
N ASN A 239 40.18 -7.54 21.15
CA ASN A 239 39.81 -8.38 22.29
C ASN A 239 39.54 -9.82 21.80
N PRO A 240 40.27 -10.85 22.30
CA PRO A 240 40.09 -12.25 21.91
C PRO A 240 38.67 -12.79 22.10
N SER A 241 37.90 -12.28 23.06
CA SER A 241 36.54 -12.75 23.32
C SER A 241 35.47 -12.13 22.40
N ARG A 242 35.84 -11.07 21.66
CA ARG A 242 34.90 -10.28 20.85
C ARG A 242 34.21 -11.11 19.76
N PRO A 243 34.90 -11.93 18.94
CA PRO A 243 34.24 -12.72 17.90
C PRO A 243 33.13 -13.63 18.44
N TYR A 244 33.31 -14.18 19.64
CA TYR A 244 32.32 -15.06 20.28
C TYR A 244 31.10 -14.28 20.78
N LEU A 245 31.32 -13.16 21.45
CA LEU A 245 30.24 -12.29 21.91
C LEU A 245 29.41 -11.79 20.73
N GLU A 246 30.07 -11.28 19.68
CA GLU A 246 29.41 -10.76 18.49
C GLU A 246 28.64 -11.87 17.75
N THR A 247 29.14 -13.12 17.73
CA THR A 247 28.41 -14.26 17.15
C THR A 247 27.11 -14.55 17.90
N ARG A 248 27.14 -14.51 19.24
CA ARG A 248 25.94 -14.70 20.06
C ARG A 248 24.93 -13.57 19.88
N LEU A 249 25.38 -12.33 19.74
CA LEU A 249 24.51 -11.18 19.47
C LEU A 249 23.93 -11.22 18.05
N MET A 250 24.73 -11.65 17.07
CA MET A 250 24.26 -11.89 15.71
C MET A 250 23.16 -12.96 15.70
N LEU A 251 23.32 -14.06 16.44
CA LEU A 251 22.31 -15.12 16.53
C LEU A 251 20.95 -14.59 17.03
N VAL A 252 20.96 -13.74 18.06
CA VAL A 252 19.72 -13.12 18.57
C VAL A 252 19.04 -12.28 17.48
N SER A 253 19.83 -11.49 16.75
CA SER A 253 19.33 -10.66 15.65
C SER A 253 18.76 -11.52 14.51
N LEU A 254 19.48 -12.56 14.08
CA LEU A 254 19.04 -13.49 13.03
C LEU A 254 17.73 -14.21 13.40
N LYS A 255 17.56 -14.62 14.66
CA LYS A 255 16.31 -15.23 15.14
C LYS A 255 15.13 -14.25 15.10
N GLU A 256 15.36 -12.97 15.39
CA GLU A 256 14.33 -11.95 15.25
C GLU A 256 13.98 -11.70 13.78
N VAL A 257 14.97 -11.66 12.87
CA VAL A 257 14.71 -11.62 11.42
C VAL A 257 13.88 -12.83 11.00
N GLN A 258 14.23 -14.04 11.45
CA GLN A 258 13.48 -15.26 11.16
C GLN A 258 12.03 -15.18 11.63
N ARG A 259 11.76 -14.57 12.80
CA ARG A 259 10.39 -14.36 13.28
C ARG A 259 9.59 -13.48 12.32
N PHE A 260 10.15 -12.35 11.88
CA PHE A 260 9.49 -11.47 10.92
C PHE A 260 9.26 -12.15 9.58
N THR A 261 10.29 -12.80 9.05
CA THR A 261 10.22 -13.49 7.76
C THR A 261 9.17 -14.60 7.75
N ARG A 262 9.14 -15.45 8.78
CA ARG A 262 8.12 -16.50 8.93
C ARG A 262 6.72 -15.93 9.02
N TRP A 263 6.57 -14.85 9.79
CA TRP A 263 5.28 -14.16 9.88
C TRP A 263 4.83 -13.67 8.50
N PHE A 264 5.68 -12.95 7.77
CA PHE A 264 5.36 -12.46 6.43
C PHE A 264 5.01 -13.59 5.44
N ASN A 265 5.79 -14.67 5.45
CA ASN A 265 5.53 -15.84 4.60
C ASN A 265 4.22 -16.53 4.98
N SER A 266 3.83 -16.55 6.26
CA SER A 266 2.54 -17.09 6.69
C SER A 266 1.33 -16.28 6.17
N LEU A 267 1.49 -14.97 6.01
CA LEU A 267 0.47 -14.09 5.43
C LEU A 267 0.30 -14.32 3.92
N THR A 268 1.40 -14.57 3.21
CA THR A 268 1.40 -14.75 1.75
C THR A 268 1.13 -16.18 1.29
N ALA A 269 1.21 -17.17 2.17
CA ALA A 269 0.94 -18.58 1.86
C ALA A 269 -0.55 -18.95 1.76
N ASN A 270 -1.45 -18.16 2.36
CA ASN A 270 -2.89 -18.36 2.31
C ASN A 270 -3.59 -17.13 1.69
N PRO A 271 -3.65 -17.01 0.36
CA PRO A 271 -4.48 -15.97 -0.27
C PRO A 271 -5.96 -16.31 0.00
N VAL A 272 -6.64 -15.44 0.76
CA VAL A 272 -8.10 -15.45 0.94
C VAL A 272 -8.77 -14.98 -0.34
#